data_AF-A0A7S3WAD8-F1
#
_entry.id   AF-A0A7S3WAD8-F1
#
_cell.length_a   1.000
_cell.length_b   1.000
_cell.length_c   1.000
_cell.angle_alpha   90.00
_cell.angle_beta   90.00
_cell.angle_gamma   90.00
#
_symmetry.space_group_name_H-M   'P 1'
#
loop_
_entity.id
_entity.type
_entity.pdbx_description
1 polymer ?
#
loop_
_entity_poly.entity_id
_entity_poly.type
_entity_poly.pdbx_seq_one_letter_code
_entity_poly.pdbx_strand_id
1 'polypeptide(L)'
;NNQETDRESVDEEVDERTQFELYYPPFEGAIAAGVGSVMCSYNKIRGKWSCENEATLLRDLKERLGFQGWVMSDWGATHSLSVNAGLDQEMPGSGHLSNEALVQAVIKGTINESRIDDGARR
;
A
#
# COMPACT_ATOMS: atom_id res chain seq x y z
N ASN A 1 10.41 -7.38 1.19
CA ASN A 1 11.51 -6.60 1.79
C ASN A 1 12.33 -7.50 2.72
N ASN A 2 13.14 -8.38 2.13
CA ASN A 2 13.90 -9.38 2.89
C ASN A 2 15.42 -9.17 2.77
N GLN A 3 15.84 -8.11 2.07
CA GLN A 3 17.22 -7.70 1.91
C GLN A 3 17.32 -6.17 1.88
N GLU A 4 18.44 -5.64 2.36
CA GLU A 4 18.70 -4.18 2.34
C GLU A 4 19.35 -3.72 1.04
N THR A 5 20.13 -4.59 0.39
CA THR A 5 20.78 -4.28 -0.89
C THR A 5 19.73 -3.91 -1.92
N ASP A 6 19.82 -2.68 -2.43
CA ASP A 6 18.93 -2.11 -3.42
C ASP A 6 17.44 -2.16 -3.04
N ARG A 7 17.11 -2.16 -1.74
CA ARG A 7 15.72 -2.27 -1.24
C ARG A 7 14.77 -1.22 -1.83
N GLU A 8 15.30 -0.07 -2.24
CA GLU A 8 14.60 1.03 -2.91
C GLU A 8 14.56 0.89 -4.43
N SER A 9 14.85 -0.27 -5.02
CA SER A 9 14.79 -0.47 -6.48
C SER A 9 14.62 -1.91 -6.95
N VAL A 10 14.99 -2.88 -6.10
CA VAL A 10 14.87 -4.31 -6.37
C VAL A 10 13.41 -4.70 -6.61
N ASP A 11 13.22 -5.60 -7.57
CA ASP A 11 11.93 -6.21 -7.89
C ASP A 11 11.92 -7.66 -7.44
N GLU A 12 11.06 -7.94 -6.47
CA GLU A 12 10.90 -9.27 -5.91
C GLU A 12 9.89 -10.05 -6.76
N GLU A 13 10.38 -11.04 -7.48
CA GLU A 13 9.55 -12.01 -8.21
C GLU A 13 9.25 -13.21 -7.31
N VAL A 14 8.03 -13.25 -6.79
CA VAL A 14 7.55 -14.32 -5.90
C VAL A 14 6.27 -14.90 -6.48
N ASP A 15 6.19 -16.22 -6.59
CA ASP A 15 4.98 -16.92 -7.03
C ASP A 15 3.88 -16.81 -5.97
N GLU A 16 2.62 -16.96 -6.40
CA GLU A 16 1.46 -16.79 -5.52
C GLU A 16 1.50 -17.74 -4.31
N ARG A 17 1.93 -18.99 -4.50
CA ARG A 17 1.95 -19.97 -3.43
C ARG A 17 2.95 -19.56 -2.35
N THR A 18 4.16 -19.17 -2.74
CA THR A 18 5.16 -18.66 -1.80
C THR A 18 4.67 -17.39 -1.09
N GLN A 19 3.99 -16.49 -1.80
CA GLN A 19 3.44 -15.28 -1.21
C GLN A 19 2.41 -15.57 -0.11
N PHE A 20 1.47 -16.48 -0.37
CA PHE A 20 0.41 -16.83 0.58
C PHE A 20 0.80 -17.83 1.67
N GLU A 21 1.72 -18.76 1.39
CA GLU A 21 2.13 -19.77 2.36
C GLU A 21 3.33 -19.35 3.22
N LEU A 22 4.11 -18.35 2.80
CA LEU A 22 5.31 -17.91 3.53
C LEU A 22 5.26 -16.44 3.97
N TYR A 23 4.96 -15.51 3.07
CA TYR A 23 5.14 -14.07 3.35
C TYR A 23 3.91 -13.41 3.98
N TYR A 24 2.70 -13.80 3.59
CA TYR A 24 1.45 -13.27 4.14
C TYR A 24 0.97 -13.80 5.49
N PRO A 25 1.26 -15.05 5.92
CA PRO A 25 0.82 -15.55 7.22
C PRO A 25 1.13 -14.63 8.42
N PRO A 26 2.32 -13.99 8.55
CA PRO A 26 2.54 -13.06 9.65
C PRO A 26 1.66 -11.79 9.58
N PHE A 27 1.35 -11.29 8.37
CA PHE A 27 0.41 -10.17 8.21
C PHE A 27 -1.02 -10.59 8.57
N GLU A 28 -1.45 -11.78 8.13
CA GLU A 28 -2.75 -12.35 8.50
C GLU A 28 -2.88 -12.49 10.02
N GLY A 29 -1.83 -12.98 10.69
CA GLY A 29 -1.79 -13.07 12.16
C GLY A 29 -1.91 -11.70 12.84
N ALA A 30 -1.25 -10.67 12.31
CA ALA A 30 -1.34 -9.30 12.83
C ALA A 30 -2.75 -8.70 12.62
N ILE A 31 -3.37 -8.95 11.47
CA ILE A 31 -4.75 -8.54 11.17
C ILE A 31 -5.74 -9.21 12.13
N ALA A 32 -5.62 -10.53 12.31
CA ALA A 32 -6.45 -11.29 13.24
C ALA A 32 -6.29 -10.81 14.70
N ALA A 33 -5.11 -10.30 15.06
CA ALA A 33 -4.84 -9.68 16.36
C ALA A 33 -5.33 -8.23 16.50
N GLY A 34 -5.90 -7.64 15.44
CA GLY A 34 -6.44 -6.28 15.46
C GLY A 34 -5.39 -5.18 15.29
N VAL A 35 -4.35 -5.42 14.47
CA VAL A 35 -3.37 -4.37 14.14
C VAL A 35 -4.06 -3.14 13.55
N GLY A 36 -3.68 -1.94 14.03
CA GLY A 36 -4.30 -0.69 13.58
C GLY A 36 -3.81 -0.20 12.22
N SER A 37 -2.55 -0.50 11.86
CA SER A 37 -1.95 -0.03 10.61
C SER A 37 -0.93 -1.02 10.05
N VAL A 38 -0.75 -0.97 8.72
CA VAL A 38 0.27 -1.72 7.99
C VAL A 38 1.12 -0.75 7.18
N MET A 39 2.42 -1.02 7.10
CA MET A 39 3.36 -0.23 6.30
C MET A 39 3.71 -0.98 5.01
N CYS A 40 3.52 -0.35 3.85
CA CYS A 40 4.03 -0.87 2.58
C CYS A 40 5.52 -0.59 2.42
N SER A 41 6.24 -1.53 1.82
CA SER A 41 7.71 -1.55 1.79
C SER A 41 8.32 -0.76 0.63
N TYR A 42 9.64 -0.54 0.68
CA TYR A 42 10.41 0.08 -0.39
C TYR A 42 10.44 -0.70 -1.70
N ASN A 43 10.60 -2.03 -1.66
CA ASN A 43 10.86 -2.82 -2.87
C ASN A 43 9.65 -2.91 -3.81
N LYS A 44 9.90 -3.29 -5.06
CA LYS A 44 8.84 -3.73 -5.97
C LYS A 44 8.48 -5.18 -5.72
N ILE A 45 7.23 -5.53 -6.03
CA ILE A 45 6.72 -6.89 -6.03
C ILE A 45 6.08 -7.10 -7.40
N ARG A 46 6.67 -7.99 -8.21
CA ARG A 46 6.21 -8.31 -9.57
C ARG A 46 5.98 -7.05 -10.42
N GLY A 47 6.97 -6.16 -10.48
CA GLY A 47 6.99 -5.00 -11.37
C GLY A 47 6.40 -3.70 -10.83
N LYS A 48 5.75 -3.71 -9.66
CA LYS A 48 5.17 -2.51 -9.03
C LYS A 48 5.73 -2.25 -7.65
N TRP A 49 6.02 -1.00 -7.33
CA TRP A 49 6.38 -0.59 -5.97
C TRP A 49 5.32 -1.05 -4.98
N SER A 50 5.72 -1.54 -3.81
CA SER A 50 4.78 -2.07 -2.81
C SER A 50 3.68 -1.06 -2.47
N CYS A 51 4.04 0.22 -2.34
CA CYS A 51 3.11 1.33 -2.06
C CYS A 51 2.24 1.78 -3.24
N GLU A 52 2.37 1.14 -4.40
CA GLU A 52 1.59 1.38 -5.64
C GLU A 52 0.92 0.11 -6.15
N ASN A 53 1.03 -0.97 -5.38
CA ASN A 53 0.64 -2.29 -5.84
C ASN A 53 -0.78 -2.63 -5.39
N GLU A 54 -1.74 -2.31 -6.26
CA GLU A 54 -3.16 -2.65 -6.07
C GLU A 54 -3.41 -4.14 -5.82
N ALA A 55 -2.57 -5.03 -6.38
CA ALA A 55 -2.73 -6.46 -6.11
C ALA A 55 -2.45 -6.78 -4.64
N THR A 56 -1.38 -6.22 -4.07
CA THR A 56 -1.01 -6.55 -2.68
C THR A 56 -1.76 -5.72 -1.66
N LEU A 57 -1.98 -4.42 -1.89
CA LEU A 57 -2.59 -3.52 -0.90
C LEU A 57 -4.12 -3.58 -0.89
N LEU A 58 -4.74 -3.55 -2.07
CA LEU A 58 -6.20 -3.55 -2.16
C LEU A 58 -6.73 -4.99 -2.19
N ARG A 59 -6.35 -5.77 -3.20
CA ARG A 59 -6.91 -7.11 -3.42
C ARG A 59 -6.50 -8.12 -2.35
N ASP A 60 -5.22 -8.21 -2.03
CA ASP A 60 -4.76 -9.20 -1.05
C ASP A 60 -4.99 -8.70 0.38
N LEU A 61 -4.47 -7.54 0.76
CA LEU A 61 -4.51 -7.08 2.15
C LEU A 61 -5.91 -6.63 2.61
N LYS A 62 -6.55 -5.69 1.89
CA LYS A 62 -7.86 -5.13 2.31
C LYS A 62 -9.03 -6.05 2.00
N GLU A 63 -9.09 -6.60 0.80
CA GLU A 63 -10.23 -7.42 0.35
C GLU A 63 -10.12 -8.88 0.81
N ARG A 64 -9.01 -9.57 0.52
CA ARG A 64 -8.86 -11.01 0.79
C ARG A 64 -8.53 -11.31 2.26
N LEU A 65 -7.58 -10.60 2.85
CA LEU A 65 -7.21 -10.76 4.27
C LEU A 65 -8.12 -9.96 5.22
N GLY A 66 -9.01 -9.10 4.68
CA GLY A 66 -10.01 -8.38 5.46
C GLY A 66 -9.44 -7.28 6.35
N PHE A 67 -8.28 -6.71 6.03
CA PHE A 67 -7.66 -5.66 6.84
C PHE A 67 -8.54 -4.39 6.93
N GLN A 68 -8.91 -4.03 8.15
CA GLN A 68 -9.82 -2.90 8.43
C GLN A 68 -9.10 -1.58 8.75
N GLY A 69 -7.82 -1.63 9.13
CA GLY A 69 -7.03 -0.43 9.40
C GLY A 69 -6.54 0.26 8.12
N TRP A 70 -5.58 1.17 8.28
CA TRP A 70 -5.01 1.96 7.19
C TRP A 70 -3.60 1.52 6.78
N VAL A 71 -3.23 1.81 5.54
CA VAL A 71 -1.90 1.55 4.99
C VAL A 71 -1.09 2.85 4.89
N MET A 72 0.08 2.87 5.52
CA MET A 72 1.06 3.95 5.36
C MET A 72 2.24 3.52 4.49
N SER A 73 2.90 4.49 3.84
CA SER A 73 4.17 4.21 3.17
C SER A 73 5.31 4.08 4.17
N ASP A 74 6.34 3.31 3.81
CA ASP A 74 7.68 3.54 4.36
C ASP A 74 8.18 4.95 3.92
N TRP A 75 9.24 5.42 4.56
CA TRP A 75 9.69 6.80 4.47
C TRP A 75 10.21 7.13 3.06
N GLY A 76 9.41 7.87 2.27
CA GLY A 76 9.73 8.20 0.87
C GLY A 76 9.44 7.07 -0.13
N ALA A 77 8.74 6.00 0.27
CA ALA A 77 8.41 4.87 -0.61
C ALA A 77 7.18 5.11 -1.52
N THR A 78 6.60 6.31 -1.48
CA THR A 78 5.52 6.70 -2.40
C THR A 78 6.15 7.33 -3.63
N HIS A 79 5.80 6.86 -4.84
CA HIS A 79 6.35 7.40 -6.10
C HIS A 79 5.28 8.00 -7.03
N SER A 80 4.00 7.91 -6.66
CA SER A 80 2.86 8.40 -7.45
C SER A 80 1.63 8.65 -6.57
N LEU A 81 0.53 9.09 -7.18
CA LEU A 81 -0.74 9.30 -6.49
C LEU A 81 -1.46 7.96 -6.25
N SER A 82 -0.94 7.20 -5.28
CA SER A 82 -1.22 5.76 -5.11
C SER A 82 -2.51 5.42 -4.37
N VAL A 83 -3.38 6.39 -4.07
CA VAL A 83 -4.58 6.14 -3.23
C VAL A 83 -5.53 5.11 -3.84
N ASN A 84 -5.64 5.05 -5.18
CA ASN A 84 -6.44 4.04 -5.87
C ASN A 84 -5.82 2.64 -5.79
N ALA A 85 -4.52 2.53 -5.55
CA ALA A 85 -3.86 1.24 -5.31
C ALA A 85 -4.07 0.74 -3.87
N GLY A 86 -4.66 1.55 -2.98
CA GLY A 86 -4.95 1.18 -1.61
C GLY A 86 -4.05 1.80 -0.55
N LEU A 87 -3.13 2.70 -0.92
CA LEU A 87 -2.37 3.51 0.03
C LEU A 87 -3.28 4.57 0.69
N ASP A 88 -3.21 4.72 2.01
CA ASP A 88 -4.05 5.68 2.75
C ASP A 88 -3.24 6.87 3.29
N GLN A 89 -1.95 6.68 3.57
CA GLN A 89 -1.08 7.70 4.15
C GLN A 89 0.32 7.69 3.52
N GLU A 90 0.77 8.84 3.02
CA GLU A 90 2.16 9.06 2.63
C GLU A 90 3.00 9.46 3.85
N MET A 91 4.16 8.81 4.02
CA MET A 91 5.17 9.18 5.01
C MET A 91 6.49 9.55 4.32
N PRO A 92 7.19 10.61 4.75
CA PRO A 92 6.78 11.63 5.73
C PRO A 92 5.71 12.62 5.24
N GLY A 93 5.31 12.52 3.97
CA GLY A 93 4.57 13.57 3.26
C GLY A 93 5.46 14.30 2.25
N SER A 94 6.08 13.54 1.33
CA SER A 94 6.97 14.06 0.28
C SER A 94 6.22 14.80 -0.84
N GLY A 95 4.89 14.78 -0.83
CA GLY A 95 4.03 15.60 -1.68
C GLY A 95 3.28 14.83 -2.76
N HIS A 96 3.50 13.51 -2.87
CA HIS A 96 2.77 12.66 -3.82
C HIS A 96 1.28 12.58 -3.47
N LEU A 97 0.94 12.54 -2.17
CA LEU A 97 -0.43 12.64 -1.66
C LEU A 97 -0.70 14.03 -1.06
N SER A 98 -0.15 15.08 -1.67
CA SER A 98 -0.45 16.46 -1.24
C SER A 98 -1.95 16.77 -1.40
N ASN A 99 -2.46 17.65 -0.53
CA ASN A 99 -3.86 18.12 -0.59
C ASN A 99 -4.22 18.65 -1.98
N GLU A 100 -3.31 19.39 -2.61
CA GLU A 100 -3.52 19.90 -3.97
C GLU A 100 -3.66 18.77 -4.99
N ALA A 101 -2.75 17.78 -4.98
CA ALA A 101 -2.82 16.65 -5.89
C ALA A 101 -4.11 15.83 -5.72
N LEU A 102 -4.50 15.55 -4.47
CA LEU A 102 -5.72 14.80 -4.14
C LEU A 102 -6.98 15.55 -4.58
N VAL A 103 -7.11 16.84 -4.25
CA VAL A 103 -8.27 17.67 -4.65
C VAL A 103 -8.37 17.75 -6.16
N GLN A 104 -7.25 18.00 -6.85
CA GLN A 104 -7.25 18.06 -8.32
C GLN A 104 -7.65 16.74 -8.96
N ALA A 105 -7.22 15.61 -8.40
CA ALA A 105 -7.59 14.30 -8.91
C ALA A 105 -9.07 13.96 -8.68
N VAL A 106 -9.66 14.41 -7.56
CA VAL A 106 -11.11 14.29 -7.33
C VAL A 106 -11.89 15.17 -8.30
N ILE A 107 -11.49 16.43 -8.49
CA ILE A 107 -12.13 17.34 -9.46
C ILE A 107 -12.08 16.77 -10.89
N LYS A 108 -10.96 16.14 -11.26
CA LYS A 108 -10.79 15.49 -12.57
C LYS A 108 -11.49 14.14 -12.68
N GLY A 109 -12.02 13.60 -11.59
CA GLY A 109 -12.68 12.29 -11.55
C GLY A 109 -11.72 11.10 -11.68
N THR A 110 -10.40 11.31 -11.59
CA THR A 110 -9.41 10.22 -11.62
C THR A 110 -9.33 9.48 -10.29
N ILE A 111 -9.75 10.13 -9.20
CA ILE A 111 -9.98 9.51 -7.90
C ILE A 111 -11.42 9.81 -7.48
N ASN A 112 -12.14 8.79 -7.03
CA ASN A 112 -13.47 8.99 -6.46
C ASN A 112 -13.34 9.55 -5.04
N GLU A 113 -14.15 10.53 -4.66
CA GLU A 113 -14.16 11.08 -3.30
C GLU A 113 -14.35 9.99 -2.22
N SER A 114 -15.14 8.95 -2.52
CA SER A 114 -15.31 7.79 -1.63
C SER A 114 -14.01 7.04 -1.31
N ARG A 115 -13.01 7.07 -2.20
CA ARG A 115 -11.67 6.49 -1.94
C ARG A 115 -10.90 7.31 -0.91
N ILE A 116 -11.02 8.64 -0.96
CA ILE A 116 -10.42 9.55 0.03
C ILE A 116 -11.12 9.37 1.38
N ASP A 117 -12.45 9.32 1.38
CA ASP A 117 -13.26 9.09 2.57
C ASP A 117 -12.92 7.77 3.26
N ASP A 118 -12.78 6.68 2.51
CA ASP A 118 -12.39 5.38 3.07
C ASP A 118 -10.98 5.44 3.68
N GLY A 119 -10.01 6.04 3.00
CA GLY A 119 -8.65 6.20 3.54
C GLY A 119 -8.63 6.99 4.85
N ALA A 120 -9.42 8.06 4.95
CA ALA A 120 -9.48 8.92 6.13
C ALA A 120 -10.28 8.34 7.31
N ARG A 121 -11.13 7.33 7.09
CA ARG A 121 -11.98 6.69 8.12
C ARG A 121 -11.38 5.40 8.71
N ARG A 122 -10.35 4.86 8.07
CA ARG A 122 -9.61 3.67 8.52
C ARG A 122 -8.76 3.93 9.77
#